data_AF-A0A392QU19-F1
#
_entry.id   AF-A0A392QU19-F1
#
_cell.length_a   1.000
_cell.length_b   1.000
_cell.length_c   1.000
_cell.angle_alpha   90.00
_cell.angle_beta   90.00
_cell.angle_gamma   90.00
#
_symmetry.space_group_name_H-M   'P 1'
#
loop_
_entity.id
_entity.type
_entity.pdbx_description
1 polymer ?
#
loop_
_entity_poly.entity_id
_entity_poly.type
_entity_poly.pdbx_seq_one_letter_code
_entity_poly.pdbx_strand_id
1 'polypeptide(L)' 'GALKPTDVEMLWVHVTCAWFRREVVFQDPLAMEPALGILRIPPNSFVKVR' A
#
# COMPACT_ATOMS: atom_id res chain seq x y z
N GLY A 1 -4.46 -4.33 -11.69
CA GLY A 1 -3.87 -5.59 -11.20
C GLY A 1 -4.68 -6.13 -10.04
N ALA A 2 -4.18 -7.12 -9.29
CA ALA A 2 -4.86 -7.62 -8.09
C ALA A 2 -4.86 -6.55 -6.99
N LEU A 3 -6.02 -6.26 -6.42
CA LEU A 3 -6.23 -5.22 -5.40
C LEU A 3 -6.58 -5.85 -4.05
N LYS A 4 -6.18 -5.18 -2.97
CA LYS A 4 -6.52 -5.51 -1.59
C LYS A 4 -6.93 -4.25 -0.82
N PRO A 5 -7.84 -4.36 0.16
CA PRO A 5 -8.28 -3.23 0.95
C PRO A 5 -7.14 -2.69 1.81
N THR A 6 -7.23 -1.42 2.19
CA THR A 6 -6.27 -0.77 3.10
C THR A 6 -6.90 -0.51 4.47
N ASP A 7 -6.11 -0.03 5.43
CA ASP A 7 -6.59 0.48 6.73
C ASP A 7 -7.32 1.84 6.65
N VAL A 8 -7.36 2.44 5.46
CA VAL A 8 -8.13 3.66 5.19
C VAL A 8 -9.37 3.28 4.37
N GLU A 9 -10.53 3.69 4.87
CA GLU A 9 -11.80 3.42 4.20
C GLU A 9 -11.80 3.90 2.75
N MET A 10 -12.41 3.09 1.87
CA MET A 10 -12.52 3.32 0.42
C MET A 10 -11.20 3.35 -0.36
N LEU A 11 -10.04 3.14 0.28
CA LEU A 11 -8.76 3.02 -0.42
C LEU A 11 -8.35 1.56 -0.63
N TRP A 12 -7.81 1.31 -1.82
CA TRP A 12 -7.34 0.00 -2.28
C TRP A 12 -5.92 0.14 -2.81
N VAL A 13 -5.11 -0.90 -2.64
CA VAL A 13 -3.74 -0.94 -3.16
C VAL A 13 -3.52 -2.18 -4.01
N HIS A 14 -2.70 -2.07 -5.05
CA HIS A 14 -2.24 -3.26 -5.76
C HIS A 14 -1.35 -4.11 -4.87
N VAL A 15 -1.54 -5.43 -4.91
CA VAL A 15 -0.70 -6.39 -4.18
C VAL A 15 0.78 -6.19 -4.48
N THR A 16 1.13 -6.06 -5.76
CA THR A 16 2.51 -5.81 -6.19
C THR A 16 3.04 -4.47 -5.66
N CYS A 17 2.24 -3.41 -5.66
CA CYS A 17 2.66 -2.12 -5.11
C CYS A 17 2.93 -2.20 -3.61
N ALA A 18 2.09 -2.90 -2.85
CA ALA A 18 2.29 -3.12 -1.42
C ALA A 18 3.60 -3.88 -1.12
N TRP A 19 3.98 -4.87 -1.93
CA TRP A 19 5.26 -5.57 -1.76
C TRP A 19 6.50 -4.71 -2.00
N PHE A 20 6.46 -3.81 -2.98
CA PHE A 20 7.63 -3.00 -3.34
C PHE A 20 7.73 -1.67 -2.58
N ARG A 21 6.64 -1.23 -1.92
CA ARG A 21 6.64 -0.03 -1.11
C ARG A 21 6.93 -0.38 0.35
N ARG A 22 8.12 -0.02 0.83
CA ARG A 22 8.64 -0.42 2.16
C ARG A 22 7.73 -0.03 3.33
N GLU A 23 6.99 1.06 3.20
CA GLU A 23 6.09 1.59 4.22
C GLU A 23 4.76 0.84 4.27
N VAL A 24 4.47 -0.01 3.28
CA VAL A 24 3.23 -0.76 3.17
C VAL A 24 3.48 -2.21 3.54
N VAL A 25 2.64 -2.75 4.42
CA VAL A 25 2.67 -4.15 4.84
C VAL A 25 1.26 -4.70 4.93
N PHE A 26 1.09 -6.00 4.74
CA PHE A 26 -0.19 -6.65 5.01
C PHE A 26 -0.30 -7.03 6.49
N GLN A 27 -1.44 -6.75 7.09
CA GLN A 27 -1.71 -7.14 8.48
C GLN A 27 -1.76 -8.67 8.62
N ASP A 28 -2.54 -9.34 7.77
CA ASP A 28 -2.52 -10.79 7.62
C ASP A 28 -1.64 -11.17 6.41
N PRO A 29 -0.51 -11.87 6.59
CA PRO A 29 0.37 -12.25 5.50
C PRO A 29 -0.18 -13.41 4.63
N LEU A 30 -1.11 -14.22 5.13
CA LEU A 30 -1.75 -15.30 4.39
C LEU A 30 -2.91 -14.77 3.53
N ALA A 31 -3.80 -13.98 4.14
CA ALA A 31 -4.91 -13.36 3.43
C ALA A 31 -4.45 -12.16 2.56
N MET A 32 -3.31 -11.56 2.92
CA MET A 32 -2.76 -10.35 2.32
C MET A 32 -3.72 -9.15 2.43
N GLU A 33 -4.31 -8.94 3.61
CA GLU A 33 -5.19 -7.81 3.88
C GLU A 33 -5.36 -7.51 5.39
N PRO A 34 -5.82 -6.30 5.74
CA PRO A 34 -5.69 -5.09 4.93
C PRO A 34 -4.21 -4.68 4.76
N ALA A 35 -3.93 -3.89 3.73
CA ALA A 35 -2.65 -3.21 3.60
C ALA A 35 -2.59 -2.00 4.54
N LEU A 36 -1.58 -1.95 5.39
CA LEU A 36 -1.37 -0.91 6.38
C LEU A 36 -0.32 0.08 5.90
N GLY A 37 -0.33 1.29 6.46
CA GLY A 37 0.80 2.23 6.33
C GLY A 37 0.84 3.02 5.02
N ILE A 38 -0.24 2.99 4.22
CA ILE A 38 -0.30 3.74 2.96
C ILE A 38 -0.12 5.26 3.15
N LEU A 39 -0.57 5.82 4.29
CA LEU A 39 -0.39 7.23 4.64
C LEU A 39 1.02 7.55 5.18
N ARG A 40 1.87 6.53 5.41
CA ARG A 40 3.26 6.69 5.81
C ARG A 40 4.21 6.83 4.62
N ILE A 41 3.71 6.60 3.39
CA ILE A 41 4.49 6.81 2.17
C ILE A 41 4.92 8.28 2.11
N PRO A 42 6.23 8.58 2.07
CA PRO A 42 6.74 9.94 1.98
C PRO A 42 6.12 10.72 0.81
N PRO A 43 5.57 11.92 1.02
CA PRO A 43 4.95 12.72 -0.05
C PRO A 43 5.87 12.99 -1.25
N ASN A 44 7.18 13.07 -1.01
CA ASN A 44 8.19 13.23 -2.07
C ASN A 44 8.24 12.04 -3.04
N SER A 45 7.68 10.88 -2.69
CA SER A 45 7.55 9.71 -3.56
C SER A 45 6.53 9.91 -4.68
N PHE A 46 5.64 10.90 -4.55
CA PHE A 46 4.63 11.24 -5.55
C PHE A 46 5.02 12.43 -6.41
N VAL A 47 6.20 13.02 -6.16
CA VAL A 47 6.71 14.14 -6.95
C VAL A 47 7.40 13.57 -8.19
N LYS A 48 7.08 14.13 -9.37
CA LYS A 48 7.79 13.79 -10.60
C LYS A 48 9.23 14.31 -10.50
N VAL A 49 10.19 13.38 -10.50
CA VAL A 49 11.59 13.73 -10.71
C VAL A 49 11.78 13.98 -12.20
N ARG A 50 12.49 15.06 -12.55
CA ARG A 50 12.60 15.67 -13.90
C ARG A 50 12.66 14.68 -15.05
#